data_AF-A0A933XYA3-F1
#
_entry.id   AF-A0A933XYA3-F1
#
_cell.length_a   1.000
_cell.length_b   1.000
_cell.length_c   1.000
_cell.angle_alpha   90.00
_cell.angle_beta   90.00
_cell.angle_gamma   90.00
#
_symmetry.space_group_name_H-M   'P 1'
#
loop_
_entity.id
_entity.type
_entity.pdbx_description
1 polymer ?
#
loop_
_entity_poly.entity_id
_entity_poly.type
_entity_poly.pdbx_seq_one_letter_code
_entity_poly.pdbx_strand_id
1 'polypeptide(L)'
;MSVKSYGIRQMILSEHDELRRRAQEIETALERMERIRRASAGELEGLLTAFYARFWHHIENEDKLLRPVLTEDGKKAIVDRMDKEHVDQRARIEALSKLLLHTTPHEHVAKLRAFFDELRKEMHEEEDLCLKPEVPHDDPMRFDSCCGR
;
A
#
# COMPACT_ATOMS: atom_id res chain seq x y z
N MET A 1 -18.59 7.38 -11.12
CA MET A 1 -17.83 6.16 -10.75
C MET A 1 -18.79 5.00 -10.52
N SER A 2 -18.51 3.80 -11.03
CA SER A 2 -19.34 2.61 -10.79
C SER A 2 -19.22 2.14 -9.33
N VAL A 3 -20.30 1.61 -8.74
CA VAL A 3 -20.32 1.03 -7.37
C VAL A 3 -19.21 0.00 -7.17
N LYS A 4 -18.89 -0.78 -8.22
CA LYS A 4 -17.79 -1.76 -8.21
C LYS A 4 -16.41 -1.09 -8.06
N SER A 5 -16.17 0.01 -8.78
CA SER A 5 -14.91 0.78 -8.71
C SER A 5 -14.72 1.42 -7.34
N TYR A 6 -15.80 1.96 -6.76
CA TYR A 6 -15.76 2.49 -5.39
C TYR A 6 -15.40 1.43 -4.35
N GLY A 7 -16.03 0.25 -4.42
CA GLY A 7 -15.74 -0.86 -3.51
C GLY A 7 -14.30 -1.35 -3.58
N ILE A 8 -13.72 -1.43 -4.78
CA ILE A 8 -12.30 -1.80 -4.98
C ILE A 8 -11.38 -0.76 -4.35
N ARG A 9 -11.61 0.53 -4.59
CA ARG A 9 -10.78 1.61 -4.01
C ARG A 9 -10.81 1.59 -2.48
N GLN A 10 -11.98 1.40 -1.87
CA GLN A 10 -12.10 1.29 -0.41
C GLN A 10 -11.39 0.06 0.14
N MET A 11 -11.43 -1.06 -0.59
CA MET A 11 -10.66 -2.26 -0.23
C MET A 11 -9.17 -1.95 -0.20
N ILE A 12 -8.61 -1.38 -1.28
CA ILE A 12 -7.18 -1.04 -1.38
C ILE A 12 -6.75 -0.07 -0.28
N LEU A 13 -7.56 0.97 0.00
CA LEU A 13 -7.31 1.89 1.13
C LEU A 13 -7.21 1.16 2.48
N SER A 14 -8.11 0.20 2.74
CA SER A 14 -8.04 -0.63 3.94
C SER A 14 -6.80 -1.52 3.96
N GLU A 15 -6.27 -1.92 2.80
CA GLU A 15 -5.02 -2.69 2.71
C GLU A 15 -3.81 -1.82 3.05
N HIS A 16 -3.79 -0.56 2.59
CA HIS A 16 -2.76 0.41 2.97
C HIS A 16 -2.69 0.64 4.47
N ASP A 17 -3.84 0.81 5.13
CA ASP A 17 -3.88 1.00 6.59
C ASP A 17 -3.32 -0.21 7.34
N GLU A 18 -3.63 -1.43 6.87
CA GLU A 18 -3.07 -2.65 7.42
C GLU A 18 -1.56 -2.77 7.18
N LEU A 19 -1.06 -2.38 6.00
CA LEU A 19 0.38 -2.35 5.70
C LEU A 19 1.11 -1.33 6.56
N ARG A 20 0.56 -0.13 6.76
CA ARG A 20 1.10 0.90 7.67
C ARG A 20 1.20 0.37 9.10
N ARG A 21 0.15 -0.28 9.60
CA ARG A 21 0.14 -0.87 10.95
C ARG A 21 1.26 -1.91 11.11
N ARG A 22 1.42 -2.81 10.14
CA ARG A 22 2.47 -3.84 10.18
C ARG A 22 3.88 -3.26 10.05
N ALA A 23 4.07 -2.25 9.20
CA ALA A 23 5.34 -1.54 9.12
C ALA A 23 5.71 -0.91 10.48
N GLN A 24 4.75 -0.27 11.15
CA GLN A 24 4.95 0.31 12.47
C GLN A 24 5.30 -0.73 13.54
N GLU A 25 4.68 -1.92 13.50
CA GLU A 25 5.02 -3.03 14.40
C GLU A 25 6.47 -3.48 14.21
N ILE A 26 6.92 -3.58 12.96
CA ILE A 26 8.31 -3.93 12.61
C ILE A 26 9.28 -2.86 13.10
N GLU A 27 9.00 -1.58 12.85
CA GLU A 27 9.85 -0.48 13.32
C GLU A 27 9.96 -0.45 14.85
N THR A 28 8.85 -0.69 15.54
CA THR A 28 8.84 -0.81 17.01
C THR A 28 9.73 -1.97 17.47
N ALA A 29 9.68 -3.12 16.77
CA ALA A 29 10.56 -4.25 17.07
C ALA A 29 12.04 -3.91 16.81
N LEU A 30 12.36 -3.22 15.70
CA LEU A 30 13.71 -2.76 15.39
C LEU A 30 14.25 -1.81 16.48
N GLU A 31 13.44 -0.83 16.92
CA GLU A 31 13.82 0.08 18.02
C GLU A 31 14.08 -0.66 19.33
N ARG A 32 13.26 -1.67 19.65
CA ARG A 32 13.49 -2.53 20.83
C ARG A 32 14.79 -3.33 20.71
N MET A 33 15.12 -3.82 19.52
CA MET A 33 16.39 -4.52 19.27
C MET A 33 17.60 -3.60 19.49
N GLU A 34 17.53 -2.37 18.99
CA GLU A 34 18.58 -1.36 19.17
C GLU A 34 18.77 -1.00 20.67
N ARG A 35 17.68 -0.89 21.44
CA ARG A 35 17.72 -0.50 22.86
C ARG A 35 18.08 -1.63 23.81
N ILE A 36 17.51 -2.82 23.62
CA ILE A 36 17.53 -3.90 24.62
C ILE A 36 18.50 -5.04 24.24
N ARG A 37 19.09 -5.04 23.02
CA ARG A 37 20.00 -6.10 22.49
C ARG A 37 19.50 -7.55 22.65
N ARG A 38 18.25 -7.75 23.10
CA ARG A 38 17.64 -9.04 23.44
C ARG A 38 16.27 -9.25 22.81
N ALA A 39 15.72 -8.29 22.05
CA ALA A 39 14.56 -8.60 21.23
C ALA A 39 14.97 -9.71 20.25
N SER A 40 14.19 -10.80 20.26
CA SER A 40 14.60 -12.04 19.61
C SER A 40 14.51 -11.85 18.10
N ALA A 41 15.55 -12.27 17.38
CA ALA A 41 15.55 -12.25 15.91
C ALA A 41 14.29 -12.95 15.33
N GLY A 42 13.76 -13.95 16.03
CA GLY A 42 12.52 -14.65 15.64
C GLY A 42 11.24 -13.81 15.73
N GLU A 43 11.15 -12.84 16.64
CA GLU A 43 10.01 -11.91 16.67
C GLU A 43 9.97 -11.05 15.40
N LEU A 44 11.12 -10.47 15.06
CA LEU A 44 11.27 -9.65 13.85
C LEU A 44 11.05 -10.47 12.57
N GLU A 45 11.58 -11.70 12.51
CA GLU A 45 11.34 -12.62 11.41
C GLU A 45 9.85 -12.94 11.21
N GLY A 46 9.12 -13.19 12.29
CA GLY A 46 7.67 -13.41 12.24
C GLY A 46 6.90 -12.20 11.73
N LEU A 47 7.24 -11.01 12.21
CA LEU A 47 6.63 -9.75 11.77
C LEU A 47 6.91 -9.48 10.28
N LEU A 48 8.15 -9.67 9.83
CA LEU A 48 8.55 -9.49 8.43
C LEU A 48 7.86 -10.49 7.52
N THR A 49 7.79 -11.76 7.92
CA THR A 49 7.07 -12.80 7.17
C THR A 49 5.60 -12.43 6.98
N ALA A 50 4.93 -12.00 8.06
CA ALA A 50 3.53 -11.61 8.02
C ALA A 50 3.30 -10.34 7.19
N PHE A 51 4.23 -9.37 7.27
CA PHE A 51 4.21 -8.18 6.42
C PHE A 51 4.37 -8.54 4.95
N TYR A 52 5.37 -9.36 4.58
CA TYR A 52 5.59 -9.74 3.18
C TYR A 52 4.40 -10.49 2.59
N ALA A 53 3.80 -11.42 3.35
CA ALA A 53 2.61 -12.12 2.89
C ALA A 53 1.44 -11.15 2.62
N ARG A 54 1.23 -10.17 3.50
CA ARG A 54 0.18 -9.16 3.32
C ARG A 54 0.48 -8.24 2.13
N PHE A 55 1.73 -7.83 1.97
CA PHE A 55 2.17 -6.96 0.88
C PHE A 55 2.02 -7.62 -0.49
N TRP A 56 2.42 -8.89 -0.62
CA TRP A 56 2.22 -9.63 -1.86
C TRP A 56 0.74 -9.77 -2.23
N HIS A 57 -0.10 -10.04 -1.24
CA HIS A 57 -1.54 -10.10 -1.46
C HIS A 57 -2.12 -8.76 -1.94
N HIS A 58 -1.64 -7.65 -1.38
CA HIS A 58 -2.04 -6.30 -1.77
C HIS A 58 -1.68 -5.99 -3.24
N ILE A 59 -0.42 -6.18 -3.63
CA ILE A 59 0.01 -6.02 -5.03
C ILE A 59 -0.83 -6.89 -5.97
N GLU A 60 -1.10 -8.15 -5.59
CA GLU A 60 -1.93 -9.03 -6.39
C GLU A 60 -3.36 -8.52 -6.55
N ASN A 61 -3.95 -7.96 -5.48
CA ASN A 61 -5.28 -7.37 -5.53
C ASN A 61 -5.31 -6.15 -6.44
N GLU A 62 -4.30 -5.30 -6.40
CA GLU A 62 -4.21 -4.14 -7.29
C GLU A 62 -4.10 -4.57 -8.75
N ASP A 63 -3.21 -5.50 -9.06
CA ASP A 63 -3.04 -6.02 -10.43
C ASP A 63 -4.33 -6.69 -10.96
N LYS A 64 -5.05 -7.42 -10.10
CA LYS A 64 -6.25 -8.19 -10.49
C LYS A 64 -7.52 -7.35 -10.49
N LEU A 65 -7.62 -6.33 -9.63
CA LEU A 65 -8.87 -5.61 -9.35
C LEU A 65 -8.78 -4.13 -9.69
N LEU A 66 -7.75 -3.42 -9.23
CA LEU A 66 -7.63 -1.98 -9.43
C LEU A 66 -7.13 -1.64 -10.85
N ARG A 67 -6.08 -2.32 -11.31
CA ARG A 67 -5.47 -2.12 -12.62
C ARG A 67 -6.45 -2.22 -13.78
N PRO A 68 -7.35 -3.23 -13.85
CA PRO A 68 -8.34 -3.30 -14.91
C PRO A 68 -9.30 -2.11 -14.88
N VAL A 69 -9.76 -1.71 -13.69
CA VAL A 69 -10.64 -0.54 -13.51
C VAL A 69 -9.96 0.74 -14.00
N LEU A 70 -8.70 0.98 -13.62
CA LEU A 70 -7.95 2.15 -14.09
C LEU A 70 -7.71 2.13 -15.61
N THR A 71 -7.56 0.94 -16.19
CA THR A 71 -7.42 0.76 -17.64
C THR A 71 -8.74 1.08 -18.35
N GLU A 72 -9.87 0.58 -17.86
CA GLU A 72 -11.21 0.86 -18.38
C GLU A 72 -11.55 2.36 -18.26
N ASP A 73 -11.11 3.01 -17.18
CA ASP A 73 -11.25 4.45 -16.96
C ASP A 73 -10.29 5.30 -17.83
N GLY A 74 -9.47 4.67 -18.69
CA GLY A 74 -8.55 5.35 -19.61
C GLY A 74 -7.34 6.01 -18.92
N LYS A 75 -7.04 5.67 -17.67
CA LYS A 75 -5.97 6.27 -16.85
C LYS A 75 -4.59 5.65 -17.15
N LYS A 76 -4.20 5.62 -18.43
CA LYS A 76 -2.98 4.91 -18.89
C LYS A 76 -1.70 5.31 -18.14
N ALA A 77 -1.48 6.61 -17.95
CA ALA A 77 -0.27 7.08 -17.26
C ALA A 77 -0.16 6.59 -15.80
N ILE A 78 -1.32 6.41 -15.14
CA ILE A 78 -1.38 5.87 -13.78
C ILE A 78 -1.05 4.37 -13.81
N VAL A 79 -1.64 3.63 -14.74
CA VAL A 79 -1.38 2.19 -14.91
C VAL A 79 0.10 1.93 -15.22
N ASP A 80 0.69 2.67 -16.16
CA ASP A 80 2.12 2.53 -16.51
C ASP A 80 3.03 2.79 -15.30
N ARG A 81 2.66 3.75 -14.46
CA ARG A 81 3.41 4.08 -13.24
C ARG A 81 3.29 2.97 -12.21
N MET A 82 2.07 2.51 -11.91
CA MET A 82 1.81 1.43 -10.97
C MET A 82 2.51 0.13 -11.41
N ASP A 83 2.47 -0.22 -12.70
CA ASP A 83 3.19 -1.37 -13.24
C ASP A 83 4.70 -1.30 -12.96
N LYS A 84 5.30 -0.10 -13.10
CA LYS A 84 6.72 0.12 -12.80
C LYS A 84 7.00 0.04 -11.30
N GLU A 85 6.19 0.71 -10.48
CA GLU A 85 6.30 0.70 -9.02
C GLU A 85 6.22 -0.73 -8.47
N HIS A 86 5.27 -1.54 -8.96
CA HIS A 86 5.13 -2.93 -8.54
C HIS A 86 6.35 -3.78 -8.92
N VAL A 87 6.96 -3.57 -10.09
CA VAL A 87 8.22 -4.26 -10.45
C VAL A 87 9.32 -3.91 -9.46
N ASP A 88 9.50 -2.64 -9.14
CA ASP A 88 10.54 -2.16 -8.23
C ASP A 88 10.30 -2.63 -6.79
N GLN A 89 9.05 -2.60 -6.33
CA GLN A 89 8.65 -3.09 -5.01
C GLN A 89 8.91 -4.60 -4.83
N ARG A 90 8.52 -5.41 -5.83
CA ARG A 90 8.76 -6.86 -5.82
C ARG A 90 10.24 -7.18 -5.73
N ALA A 91 11.06 -6.50 -6.54
CA ALA A 91 12.51 -6.66 -6.51
C ALA A 91 13.12 -6.27 -5.15
N ARG A 92 12.68 -5.15 -4.56
CA ARG A 92 13.11 -4.71 -3.22
C ARG A 92 12.75 -5.72 -2.13
N ILE A 93 11.55 -6.27 -2.14
CA ILE A 93 11.13 -7.29 -1.16
C ILE A 93 11.86 -8.61 -1.33
N GLU A 94 12.09 -9.07 -2.56
CA GLU A 94 12.92 -10.25 -2.78
C GLU A 94 14.35 -10.05 -2.25
N ALA A 95 14.92 -8.86 -2.44
CA ALA A 95 16.24 -8.55 -1.91
C ALA A 95 16.24 -8.52 -0.36
N LEU A 96 15.23 -7.90 0.25
CA LEU A 96 15.12 -7.81 1.71
C LEU A 96 14.86 -9.17 2.37
N SER A 97 14.00 -10.01 1.78
CA SER A 97 13.72 -11.36 2.30
C SER A 97 14.96 -12.26 2.28
N LYS A 98 15.79 -12.20 1.22
CA LYS A 98 17.06 -12.92 1.13
C LYS A 98 18.09 -12.44 2.16
N LEU A 99 18.14 -11.14 2.43
CA LEU A 99 19.07 -10.56 3.39
C LEU A 99 18.80 -11.05 4.82
N LEU A 100 17.53 -11.17 5.22
CA LEU A 100 17.13 -11.55 6.58
C LEU A 100 17.41 -13.02 6.92
N LEU A 101 17.57 -13.88 5.91
CA LEU A 101 17.89 -15.30 6.09
C LEU A 101 19.35 -15.57 6.45
N HIS A 102 20.25 -14.60 6.27
CA HIS A 102 21.69 -14.85 6.24
C HIS A 102 22.55 -13.90 7.08
N THR A 103 21.96 -12.91 7.75
CA THR A 103 22.71 -11.87 8.47
C THR A 103 22.08 -11.51 9.82
N THR A 104 22.82 -10.74 10.63
CA THR A 104 22.27 -10.19 11.86
C THR A 104 21.32 -9.03 11.56
N PRO A 105 20.09 -9.00 12.11
CA PRO A 105 19.10 -7.98 11.76
C PRO A 105 19.52 -6.53 12.00
N HIS A 106 20.47 -6.31 12.92
CA HIS A 106 21.01 -4.99 13.22
C HIS A 106 21.68 -4.33 11.99
N GLU A 107 22.27 -5.12 11.09
CA GLU A 107 22.94 -4.61 9.89
C GLU A 107 21.94 -4.16 8.80
N HIS A 108 20.64 -4.43 9.00
CA HIS A 108 19.58 -4.18 8.02
C HIS A 108 18.50 -3.23 8.50
N VAL A 109 18.58 -2.73 9.75
CA VAL A 109 17.65 -1.74 10.30
C VAL A 109 17.50 -0.54 9.36
N ALA A 110 18.61 0.04 8.91
CA ALA A 110 18.59 1.21 8.02
C ALA A 110 17.91 0.90 6.67
N LYS A 111 18.12 -0.30 6.12
CA LYS A 111 17.50 -0.72 4.85
C LYS A 111 16.00 -0.96 5.01
N LEU A 112 15.58 -1.57 6.11
CA LEU A 112 14.16 -1.77 6.43
C LEU A 112 13.44 -0.44 6.64
N ARG A 113 14.03 0.49 7.39
CA ARG A 113 13.49 1.84 7.58
C ARG A 113 13.35 2.57 6.24
N ALA A 114 14.39 2.59 5.42
CA ALA A 114 14.35 3.22 4.10
C ALA A 114 13.24 2.61 3.21
N PHE A 115 13.10 1.29 3.23
CA PHE A 115 12.03 0.60 2.51
C PHE A 115 10.63 1.02 3.00
N PHE A 116 10.39 1.09 4.31
CA PHE A 116 9.09 1.51 4.83
C PHE A 116 8.80 3.00 4.56
N ASP A 117 9.81 3.85 4.59
CA ASP A 117 9.66 5.27 4.24
C ASP A 117 9.27 5.45 2.77
N GLU A 118 9.95 4.75 1.87
CA GLU A 118 9.62 4.72 0.44
C GLU A 118 8.21 4.16 0.21
N LEU A 119 7.88 3.03 0.84
CA LEU A 119 6.56 2.42 0.70
C LEU A 119 5.44 3.33 1.18
N ARG A 120 5.61 4.04 2.31
CA ARG A 120 4.60 5.02 2.76
C ARG A 120 4.40 6.15 1.77
N LYS A 121 5.48 6.62 1.14
CA LYS A 121 5.40 7.65 0.10
C LYS A 121 4.66 7.14 -1.12
N GLU A 122 4.97 5.93 -1.58
CA GLU A 122 4.30 5.28 -2.72
C GLU A 122 2.80 5.11 -2.45
N MET A 123 2.41 4.54 -1.31
CA MET A 123 1.00 4.42 -0.90
C MET A 123 0.29 5.78 -0.84
N HIS A 124 0.96 6.82 -0.35
CA HIS A 124 0.37 8.16 -0.29
C HIS A 124 0.16 8.77 -1.69
N GLU A 125 1.15 8.62 -2.58
CA GLU A 125 1.02 9.10 -3.97
C GLU A 125 -0.06 8.34 -4.75
N GLU A 126 -0.20 7.04 -4.52
CA GLU A 126 -1.29 6.26 -5.09
C GLU A 126 -2.64 6.68 -4.52
N GLU A 127 -2.75 6.88 -3.21
CA GLU A 127 -3.98 7.36 -2.57
C GLU A 127 -4.46 8.66 -3.22
N ASP A 128 -3.53 9.59 -3.42
CA ASP A 128 -3.80 10.90 -3.97
C ASP A 128 -4.21 10.89 -5.44
N LEU A 129 -3.62 10.00 -6.24
CA LEU A 129 -3.78 10.00 -7.69
C LEU A 129 -4.83 8.98 -8.18
N CYS A 130 -5.00 7.89 -7.44
CA CYS A 130 -5.67 6.69 -7.92
C CYS A 130 -6.85 6.27 -7.05
N LEU A 131 -6.86 6.58 -5.75
CA LEU A 131 -7.83 6.02 -4.81
C LEU A 131 -8.81 7.05 -4.24
N LYS A 132 -8.43 8.34 -4.17
CA LYS A 132 -9.35 9.40 -3.79
C LYS A 132 -10.58 9.41 -4.71
N PRO A 133 -11.80 9.52 -4.16
CA PRO A 133 -12.98 9.75 -4.98
C PRO A 133 -12.80 11.09 -5.71
N GLU A 134 -13.00 11.11 -7.03
CA GLU A 134 -13.28 12.36 -7.74
C GLU A 134 -14.48 12.98 -7.01
N VAL A 135 -14.29 14.12 -6.36
CA VAL A 135 -15.39 14.87 -5.76
C VAL A 135 -16.43 15.01 -6.86
N PRO A 136 -17.67 14.51 -6.69
CA PRO A 136 -18.72 14.85 -7.63
C PRO A 136 -18.79 16.37 -7.61
N HIS A 137 -18.47 17.03 -8.72
CA HIS A 137 -18.99 18.37 -8.91
C HIS A 137 -20.49 18.19 -8.80
N ASP A 138 -21.07 18.67 -7.69
CA ASP A 138 -22.50 18.73 -7.49
C ASP A 138 -23.08 19.39 -8.73
N ASP A 139 -23.64 18.58 -9.62
CA ASP A 139 -24.49 19.05 -10.69
C ASP A 139 -25.70 19.63 -9.95
N PRO A 140 -25.91 20.96 -9.98
CA PRO A 140 -27.03 21.53 -9.24
C PRO A 140 -28.28 20.90 -9.80
N MET A 141 -28.92 20.02 -9.01
CA MET A 141 -30.22 19.47 -9.32
C MET A 141 -31.11 20.64 -9.71
N ARG A 142 -31.47 20.70 -11.00
CA ARG A 142 -32.50 21.60 -11.48
C ARG A 142 -33.76 21.26 -10.69
N PHE A 143 -34.18 22.18 -9.83
CA PHE A 143 -35.51 22.16 -9.25
C PHE A 143 -36.52 22.39 -10.38
N ASP A 144 -36.91 21.34 -11.09
CA ASP A 144 -38.22 21.30 -11.74
C ASP A 144 -39.24 21.00 -10.65
N SER A 145 -39.66 22.05 -9.97
CA SER A 145 -40.92 22.06 -9.21
C SER A 145 -41.96 22.83 -10.01
N CYS A 146 -42.45 22.17 -11.06
CA CYS A 146 -43.86 22.32 -11.43
C CYS A 146 -44.69 21.92 -10.21
N CYS A 147 -45.36 22.89 -9.56
CA CYS A 147 -46.74 22.78 -9.04
C CYS A 147 -47.16 24.05 -8.26
N GLY A 148 -48.01 24.86 -8.88
CA GLY A 148 -49.25 25.35 -8.26
C GLY A 148 -49.23 26.62 -7.43
N ARG A 149 -49.51 27.77 -8.05
CA ARG A 149 -50.85 28.41 -8.01
C ARG A 149 -50.94 29.60 -8.96
#